data_AF-A0A382ZX75-F1
#
_entry.id   AF-A0A382ZX75-F1
#
_cell.length_a   1.000
_cell.length_b   1.000
_cell.length_c   1.000
_cell.angle_alpha   90.00
_cell.angle_beta   90.00
_cell.angle_gamma   90.00
#
_symmetry.space_group_name_H-M   'P 1'
#
loop_
_entity.id
_entity.type
_entity.pdbx_description
1 polymer ?
#
loop_
_entity_poly.entity_id
_entity_poly.type
_entity_poly.pdbx_seq_one_letter_code
_entity_poly.pdbx_strand_id
1 'polypeptide(L)'
;SVAIYTKIEGKSTLDLIKEGGRYANAELQWRLSQPISILILSVIGVFLGKASPRGGKGINLLVGVIVFMLYYNGLLVAKNSIELGQMDPIIGLWGVHLLMLLFLLLLYQFRHKEIASYLDKISFFNNKEKSNA
;
A
#
# COMPACT_ATOMS: atom_id res chain seq x y z
N SER A 1 27.47 -3.86 13.53
CA SER A 1 26.59 -3.53 12.39
C SER A 1 25.94 -4.75 11.72
N VAL A 2 26.13 -6.00 12.15
CA VAL A 2 25.24 -7.14 11.77
C VAL A 2 24.74 -7.84 13.03
N ALA A 3 25.65 -8.09 13.97
CA ALA A 3 25.34 -8.63 15.29
C ALA A 3 24.29 -7.82 16.09
N ILE A 4 24.22 -6.49 15.89
CA ILE A 4 23.20 -5.65 16.51
C ILE A 4 21.82 -5.95 15.92
N TYR A 5 21.71 -6.04 14.59
CA TYR A 5 20.45 -6.37 13.91
C TYR A 5 19.96 -7.76 14.31
N THR A 6 20.83 -8.78 14.22
CA THR A 6 20.49 -10.15 14.64
C THR A 6 20.03 -10.20 16.10
N LYS A 7 20.66 -9.42 16.99
CA LYS A 7 20.26 -9.34 18.39
C LYS A 7 18.89 -8.68 18.56
N ILE A 8 18.58 -7.62 17.81
CA ILE A 8 17.31 -6.90 17.90
C ILE A 8 16.17 -7.72 17.26
N GLU A 9 16.40 -8.30 16.10
CA GLU A 9 15.43 -9.16 15.40
C GLU A 9 15.08 -10.42 16.21
N GLY A 10 16.05 -10.97 16.97
CA GLY A 10 15.84 -12.12 17.84
C GLY A 10 15.06 -11.83 19.13
N LYS A 11 14.77 -10.56 19.46
CA LYS A 11 14.06 -10.21 20.71
C LYS A 11 12.55 -10.42 20.60
N SER A 12 11.94 -10.70 21.75
CA SER A 12 10.48 -10.70 21.87
C SER A 12 9.93 -9.30 21.67
N THR A 13 8.69 -9.20 21.18
CA THR A 13 8.03 -7.90 20.94
C THR A 13 7.87 -7.09 22.23
N LEU A 14 7.66 -7.76 23.38
CA LEU A 14 7.56 -7.09 24.68
C LEU A 14 8.90 -6.51 25.13
N ASP A 15 10.01 -7.21 24.88
CA ASP A 15 11.34 -6.73 25.21
C ASP A 15 11.75 -5.54 24.34
N LEU A 16 11.35 -5.54 23.06
CA LEU A 16 11.57 -4.41 22.15
C LEU A 16 10.86 -3.13 22.62
N ILE A 17 9.62 -3.26 23.11
CA ILE A 17 8.85 -2.12 23.65
C ILE A 17 9.54 -1.54 24.89
N LYS A 18 10.10 -2.39 25.75
CA LYS A 18 10.80 -1.97 26.98
C LYS A 18 12.17 -1.37 26.69
N GLU A 19 12.91 -1.91 25.73
CA GLU A 19 14.24 -1.42 25.37
C GLU A 19 14.18 -0.04 24.70
N GLY A 20 13.23 0.15 23.79
CA GLY A 20 13.10 1.40 23.03
C GLY A 20 14.36 1.75 22.22
N GLY A 21 14.48 3.03 21.86
CA GLY A 21 15.55 3.50 20.98
C GLY A 21 15.31 3.17 19.51
N ARG A 22 16.22 3.64 18.65
CA ARG A 22 16.02 3.64 17.19
C ARG A 22 15.85 2.25 16.59
N TYR A 23 16.74 1.31 16.96
CA TYR A 23 16.70 -0.06 16.43
C TYR A 23 15.47 -0.84 16.90
N ALA A 24 15.11 -0.77 18.19
CA ALA A 24 13.95 -1.48 18.69
C ALA A 24 12.63 -0.91 18.13
N ASN A 25 12.55 0.43 18.01
CA ASN A 25 11.39 1.08 17.39
C ASN A 25 11.27 0.73 15.89
N ALA A 26 12.37 0.72 15.15
CA ALA A 26 12.38 0.33 13.74
C ALA A 26 11.89 -1.12 13.56
N GLU A 27 12.35 -2.04 14.40
CA GLU A 27 11.95 -3.44 14.35
C GLU A 27 10.48 -3.64 14.77
N LEU A 28 10.01 -2.95 15.81
CA LEU A 28 8.61 -2.99 16.21
C LEU A 28 7.68 -2.52 15.09
N GLN A 29 8.05 -1.41 14.43
CA GLN A 29 7.32 -0.89 13.28
C GLN A 29 7.39 -1.84 12.09
N TRP A 30 8.55 -2.46 11.85
CA TRP A 30 8.72 -3.44 10.77
C TRP A 30 7.77 -4.63 10.95
N ARG A 31 7.65 -5.17 12.17
CA ARG A 31 6.71 -6.25 12.50
C ARG A 31 5.25 -5.86 12.27
N LEU A 32 4.85 -4.66 12.68
CA LEU A 32 3.50 -4.15 12.43
C LEU A 32 3.25 -3.82 10.96
N SER A 33 4.29 -3.47 10.21
CA SER A 33 4.18 -3.14 8.80
C SER A 33 3.83 -4.35 7.94
N GLN A 34 4.24 -5.56 8.32
CA GLN A 34 3.91 -6.79 7.59
C GLN A 34 2.39 -7.01 7.45
N PRO A 35 1.59 -7.09 8.54
CA PRO A 35 0.14 -7.26 8.42
C PRO A 35 -0.54 -6.07 7.73
N ILE A 36 -0.12 -4.83 8.01
CA ILE A 36 -0.69 -3.64 7.35
C ILE A 36 -0.46 -3.69 5.84
N SER A 37 0.74 -4.11 5.41
CA SER A 37 1.08 -4.21 4.00
C SER A 37 0.20 -5.21 3.27
N ILE A 38 -0.05 -6.37 3.88
CA ILE A 38 -0.92 -7.41 3.32
C ILE A 38 -2.34 -6.87 3.13
N LEU A 39 -2.88 -6.12 4.10
CA LEU A 39 -4.21 -5.53 3.99
C LEU A 39 -4.30 -4.55 2.83
N ILE A 40 -3.37 -3.60 2.74
CA ILE A 40 -3.35 -2.59 1.66
C ILE A 40 -3.19 -3.25 0.29
N LEU A 41 -2.23 -4.17 0.16
CA LEU A 41 -1.95 -4.85 -1.11
C LEU A 41 -3.09 -5.75 -1.55
N SER A 42 -3.79 -6.40 -0.62
CA SER A 42 -4.96 -7.21 -0.93
C SER A 42 -6.06 -6.37 -1.58
N VAL A 43 -6.33 -5.17 -1.04
CA VAL A 43 -7.31 -4.24 -1.62
C VAL A 43 -6.87 -3.77 -3.01
N ILE A 44 -5.60 -3.38 -3.19
CA ILE A 44 -5.04 -3.01 -4.50
C ILE A 44 -5.18 -4.17 -5.50
N GLY A 45 -4.86 -5.39 -5.08
CA GLY A 45 -4.96 -6.60 -5.89
C GLY A 45 -6.38 -6.87 -6.40
N VAL A 46 -7.39 -6.66 -5.56
CA VAL A 46 -8.81 -6.76 -5.97
C VAL A 46 -9.15 -5.77 -7.08
N PHE A 47 -8.67 -4.52 -6.99
CA PHE A 47 -8.90 -3.52 -8.03
C PHE A 47 -8.20 -3.85 -9.34
N LEU A 48 -6.94 -4.31 -9.28
CA LEU A 48 -6.17 -4.71 -10.46
C LEU A 48 -6.74 -5.97 -11.13
N GLY A 49 -7.24 -6.93 -10.35
CA GLY A 49 -7.84 -8.17 -10.86
C GLY A 49 -9.14 -7.94 -11.63
N LYS A 50 -10.01 -7.02 -11.15
CA LYS A 50 -11.27 -6.66 -11.82
C LYS A 50 -11.09 -5.86 -13.11
N ALA A 51 -9.91 -5.31 -13.36
CA ALA A 51 -9.69 -4.38 -14.48
C ALA A 51 -9.42 -5.05 -15.84
N SER A 52 -9.51 -6.38 -15.97
CA SER A 52 -9.17 -7.07 -17.23
C SER A 52 -10.39 -7.70 -17.91
N PRO A 53 -10.93 -7.10 -19.00
CA PRO A 53 -12.12 -7.64 -19.66
C PRO A 53 -11.83 -8.97 -20.35
N ARG A 54 -10.88 -9.08 -21.29
CA ARG A 54 -10.64 -10.35 -22.02
C ARG A 54 -9.20 -10.57 -22.57
N GLY A 55 -8.26 -9.63 -22.42
CA GLY A 55 -6.93 -9.72 -23.08
C GLY A 55 -5.70 -9.20 -22.33
N GLY A 56 -5.81 -8.69 -21.10
CA GLY A 56 -4.72 -7.98 -20.40
C GLY A 56 -4.31 -8.52 -19.03
N LYS A 57 -4.66 -9.77 -18.69
CA LYS A 57 -4.53 -10.29 -17.31
C LYS A 57 -3.09 -10.25 -16.79
N GLY A 58 -2.09 -10.48 -17.67
CA GLY A 58 -0.68 -10.46 -17.30
C GLY A 58 -0.15 -9.07 -16.95
N ILE A 59 -0.64 -8.02 -17.60
CA ILE A 59 -0.17 -6.64 -17.34
C ILE A 59 -0.59 -6.18 -15.94
N ASN A 60 -1.85 -6.45 -15.55
CA ASN A 60 -2.33 -6.07 -14.22
C ASN A 60 -1.59 -6.81 -13.10
N LEU A 61 -1.23 -8.08 -13.33
CA LEU A 61 -0.40 -8.85 -12.40
C LEU A 61 1.00 -8.22 -12.30
N LEU A 62 1.64 -7.92 -13.43
CA LEU A 62 2.96 -7.30 -13.48
C LEU A 62 2.96 -5.94 -12.78
N VAL A 63 1.95 -5.11 -13.00
CA VAL A 63 1.74 -3.84 -12.27
C VAL A 63 1.61 -4.09 -10.77
N GLY A 64 0.82 -5.08 -10.35
CA GLY A 64 0.67 -5.45 -8.94
C GLY A 64 1.99 -5.87 -8.29
N VAL A 65 2.81 -6.65 -8.99
CA VAL A 65 4.15 -7.04 -8.53
C VAL A 65 5.08 -5.83 -8.40
N ILE A 66 5.06 -4.90 -9.36
CA ILE A 66 5.85 -3.67 -9.27
C ILE A 66 5.43 -2.84 -8.06
N VAL A 67 4.13 -2.67 -7.83
CA VAL A 67 3.61 -1.94 -6.68
C VAL A 67 4.06 -2.60 -5.37
N PHE A 68 3.98 -3.94 -5.28
CA PHE A 68 4.50 -4.68 -4.13
C PHE A 68 6.00 -4.44 -3.94
N MET A 69 6.81 -4.55 -4.99
CA MET A 69 8.25 -4.35 -4.91
C MET A 69 8.59 -2.94 -4.44
N LEU A 70 7.98 -1.91 -5.02
CA LEU A 70 8.21 -0.53 -4.63
C LEU A 70 7.83 -0.29 -3.17
N TYR A 71 6.70 -0.83 -2.74
CA TYR A 71 6.24 -0.69 -1.37
C TYR A 71 7.17 -1.38 -0.37
N TYR A 72 7.52 -2.65 -0.62
CA TYR A 72 8.40 -3.42 0.25
C TYR A 72 9.80 -2.80 0.35
N ASN A 73 10.37 -2.37 -0.78
CA ASN A 73 11.66 -1.68 -0.79
C ASN A 73 11.58 -0.32 -0.07
N GLY A 74 10.49 0.43 -0.23
CA GLY A 74 10.27 1.68 0.49
C GLY A 74 10.25 1.48 2.01
N LEU A 75 9.59 0.44 2.50
CA LEU A 75 9.60 0.07 3.92
C LEU A 75 11.00 -0.30 4.41
N LEU A 76 11.78 -1.04 3.61
CA LEU A 76 13.14 -1.43 3.95
C LEU A 76 14.07 -0.20 4.04
N VAL A 77 13.96 0.72 3.08
CA VAL A 77 14.70 2.00 3.09
C VAL A 77 14.33 2.80 4.33
N ALA A 78 13.04 2.93 4.64
CA ALA A 78 12.58 3.64 5.83
C ALA A 78 13.10 3.01 7.13
N LYS A 79 13.09 1.67 7.25
CA LYS A 79 13.66 0.94 8.39
C LYS A 79 15.14 1.28 8.56
N ASN A 80 15.92 1.12 7.51
CA ASN A 80 17.35 1.40 7.51
C ASN A 80 17.64 2.87 7.87
N SER A 81 16.86 3.82 7.36
CA SER A 81 17.02 5.25 7.67
C SER A 81 16.75 5.56 9.15
N ILE A 82 15.78 4.91 9.79
CA ILE A 82 15.56 5.04 11.24
C ILE A 82 16.75 4.46 12.01
N GLU A 83 17.24 3.29 11.63
CA GLU A 83 18.35 2.60 12.27
C GLU A 83 19.65 3.41 12.19
N LEU A 84 19.91 4.03 11.03
CA LEU A 84 21.01 4.98 10.81
C LEU A 84 20.81 6.32 11.53
N GLY A 85 19.62 6.58 12.08
CA GLY A 85 19.29 7.84 12.75
C GLY A 85 19.06 9.02 11.83
N GLN A 86 18.83 8.76 10.55
CA GLN A 86 18.54 9.78 9.53
C GLN A 86 17.06 10.17 9.51
N MET A 87 16.19 9.35 10.10
CA MET A 87 14.76 9.58 10.11
C MET A 87 14.19 9.36 11.50
N ASP A 88 13.22 10.19 11.88
CA ASP A 88 12.50 10.03 13.15
C ASP A 88 11.72 8.71 13.13
N PRO A 89 11.83 7.86 14.17
CA PRO A 89 11.04 6.64 14.27
C PRO A 89 9.53 6.89 14.10
N ILE A 90 8.97 7.99 14.59
CA ILE A 90 7.53 8.27 14.53
C ILE A 90 7.05 8.42 13.08
N ILE A 91 7.86 9.04 12.22
CA ILE A 91 7.49 9.28 10.82
C ILE A 91 7.86 8.06 9.98
N GLY A 92 9.08 7.56 10.15
CA GLY A 92 9.54 6.21 9.83
C GLY A 92 8.79 5.46 8.73
N LEU A 93 8.34 4.26 9.09
CA LEU A 93 7.59 3.37 8.19
C LEU A 93 6.15 3.88 7.97
N TRP A 94 5.60 4.62 8.92
CA TRP A 94 4.23 5.16 8.85
C TRP A 94 4.03 6.10 7.66
N GLY A 95 5.04 6.89 7.30
CA GLY A 95 5.01 7.73 6.10
C GLY A 95 4.85 6.92 4.82
N VAL A 96 5.49 5.74 4.74
CA VAL A 96 5.36 4.83 3.59
C VAL A 96 3.96 4.22 3.52
N HIS A 97 3.40 3.80 4.67
CA HIS A 97 2.01 3.33 4.76
C HIS A 97 1.02 4.39 4.31
N LEU A 98 1.20 5.63 4.77
CA LEU A 98 0.34 6.76 4.42
C LEU A 98 0.42 7.09 2.93
N LEU A 99 1.60 7.04 2.34
CA LEU A 99 1.79 7.21 0.89
C LEU A 99 1.07 6.11 0.10
N MET A 100 1.17 4.85 0.54
CA MET A 100 0.47 3.73 -0.11
C MET A 100 -1.05 3.80 0.06
N LEU A 101 -1.52 4.27 1.21
CA LEU A 101 -2.95 4.49 1.44
C LEU A 101 -3.48 5.61 0.54
N LEU A 102 -2.72 6.70 0.37
CA LEU A 102 -3.06 7.77 -0.57
C LEU A 102 -3.10 7.25 -2.00
N PHE A 103 -2.11 6.45 -2.41
CA PHE A 103 -2.10 5.80 -3.72
C PHE A 103 -3.34 4.93 -3.95
N LEU A 104 -3.72 4.12 -2.94
CA LEU A 104 -4.94 3.31 -2.98
C LEU A 104 -6.20 4.17 -3.13
N LEU A 105 -6.31 5.29 -2.40
CA LEU A 105 -7.44 6.21 -2.51
C LEU A 105 -7.53 6.87 -3.89
N LEU A 106 -6.39 7.27 -4.47
CA LEU A 106 -6.32 7.81 -5.83
C LEU A 106 -6.75 6.76 -6.85
N LEU A 107 -6.29 5.51 -6.70
CA LEU A 107 -6.68 4.39 -7.55
C LEU A 107 -8.18 4.13 -7.46
N TYR A 108 -8.75 4.16 -6.25
CA TYR A 108 -10.19 4.05 -6.03
C TYR A 108 -10.97 5.18 -6.73
N GLN A 109 -10.56 6.43 -6.55
CA GLN A 109 -11.22 7.59 -7.15
C GLN A 109 -11.18 7.55 -8.67
N PHE A 110 -10.03 7.19 -9.26
CA PHE A 110 -9.85 7.06 -10.70
C PHE A 110 -10.83 6.02 -11.28
N ARG A 111 -10.96 4.86 -10.61
CA ARG A 111 -11.89 3.80 -11.04
C ARG A 111 -13.36 4.21 -10.91
N HIS A 112 -13.74 4.94 -9.86
CA HIS A 112 -15.14 5.35 -9.68
C HIS A 112 -15.56 6.42 -10.69
N LYS A 113 -14.69 7.39 -11.00
CA LYS A 113 -14.98 8.46 -11.97
C LYS A 113 -15.21 7.93 -13.38
N GLU A 114 -14.49 6.90 -13.80
CA GLU A 114 -14.74 6.27 -15.11
C GLU A 114 -16.13 5.61 -15.15
N ILE A 115 -16.50 4.82 -14.15
CA ILE A 115 -17.81 4.13 -14.12
C ILE A 115 -18.96 5.16 -14.09
N ALA A 116 -18.85 6.23 -13.30
CA ALA A 116 -19.87 7.28 -13.23
C ALA A 116 -20.07 7.97 -14.58
N SER A 117 -18.98 8.31 -15.27
CA SER A 117 -19.01 8.92 -16.62
C SER A 117 -19.64 8.00 -17.68
N TYR A 118 -19.33 6.69 -17.63
CA TYR A 118 -19.95 5.72 -18.55
C TYR A 118 -21.45 5.52 -18.28
N LEU A 119 -21.87 5.44 -17.01
CA LEU A 119 -23.28 5.34 -16.65
C LEU A 119 -24.06 6.60 -17.04
N ASP A 120 -23.46 7.78 -16.91
CA ASP A 120 -24.10 9.04 -17.29
C ASP A 120 -24.36 9.10 -18.80
N LYS A 121 -23.39 8.67 -19.62
CA LYS A 121 -23.56 8.51 -21.08
C LYS A 121 -24.65 7.51 -21.47
N ILE A 122 -24.80 6.41 -20.73
CA ILE A 122 -25.86 5.42 -20.99
C ILE A 122 -27.24 5.97 -20.56
N SER A 123 -27.30 6.70 -19.45
CA SER A 123 -28.54 7.32 -18.97
C SER A 123 -29.06 8.41 -19.91
N PHE A 124 -28.16 9.14 -20.57
CA PHE A 124 -28.50 10.14 -21.59
C PHE A 124 -29.25 9.53 -22.78
N PHE A 125 -28.91 8.30 -23.17
CA PHE A 125 -29.63 7.59 -24.25
C PHE A 125 -31.03 7.14 -23.82
N ASN A 126 -31.21 6.75 -22.56
CA ASN A 126 -32.52 6.34 -22.03
C ASN A 126 -33.50 7.52 -21.88
N ASN A 127 -32.99 8.74 -21.67
CA ASN A 127 -33.83 9.93 -21.52
C ASN A 127 -34.34 10.50 -22.85
N LYS A 128 -33.70 10.16 -23.97
CA LYS A 128 -34.13 10.62 -25.31
C LYS A 128 -35.32 9.83 -25.85
N GLU A 129 -35.49 8.59 -25.42
CA GLU A 129 -36.62 7.73 -25.81
C GLU A 129 -37.92 8.11 -25.09
N LYS A 130 -37.84 8.56 -23.83
CA LYS A 130 -38.99 9.06 -23.05
C LYS A 130 -39.49 10.47 -23.43
N SER A 131 -38.73 11.22 -24.23
CA SER A 131 -39.12 12.57 -24.67
C SER A 131 -39.96 12.56 -25.97
N ASN A 132 -40.14 11.41 -26.61
CA ASN A 132 -40.88 11.27 -27.88
C ASN A 132 -42.09 10.33 -27.76
N ALA A 133 -42.59 10.10 -26.53
CA ALA A 133 -43.80 9.36 -26.23
C ALA A 133 -44.83 10.28 -25.55
#